data_AF-A0A0S6X841-F1
#
_entry.id   AF-A0A0S6X841-F1
#
_cell.length_a   1.000
_cell.length_b   1.000
_cell.length_c   1.000
_cell.angle_alpha   90.00
_cell.angle_beta   90.00
_cell.angle_gamma   90.00
#
_symmetry.space_group_name_H-M   'P 1'
#
loop_
_entity.id
_entity.type
_entity.pdbx_description
1 polymer ?
#
loop_
_entity_poly.entity_id
_entity_poly.type
_entity_poly.pdbx_seq_one_letter_code
_entity_poly.pdbx_strand_id
1 'polypeptide(L)'
;MPSSSSSPTESPSSSSSTSTTTKSTEWDTSGERFKSKRNSEYLDPCQAAADRSLKCLRRNGGARDMCVDYFDAYRECKKAWQDRLREEKRATRGGWF
;
A
#
# COMPACT_ATOMS: atom_id res chain seq x y z
N MET A 1 -36.51 -32.38 -17.22
CA MET A 1 -35.46 -32.79 -16.26
C MET A 1 -34.86 -31.52 -15.66
N PRO A 2 -34.89 -31.34 -14.33
CA PRO A 2 -34.41 -30.11 -13.69
C PRO A 2 -32.88 -30.12 -13.47
N SER A 3 -32.32 -28.91 -13.63
CA SER A 3 -31.17 -28.25 -12.97
C SER A 3 -30.02 -29.07 -12.37
N SER A 4 -28.79 -28.64 -12.65
CA SER A 4 -27.78 -28.35 -11.62
C SER A 4 -26.60 -27.55 -12.17
N SER A 5 -26.54 -26.26 -11.80
CA SER A 5 -25.34 -25.45 -11.74
C SER A 5 -24.43 -25.96 -10.62
N SER A 6 -23.11 -25.86 -10.76
CA SER A 6 -22.19 -26.03 -9.63
C SER A 6 -20.95 -25.16 -9.78
N SER A 7 -20.96 -24.04 -9.05
CA SER A 7 -19.76 -23.30 -8.63
C SER A 7 -18.99 -24.10 -7.57
N PRO A 8 -17.67 -23.87 -7.39
CA PRO A 8 -17.00 -24.17 -6.13
C PRO A 8 -16.90 -22.92 -5.23
N THR A 9 -17.77 -22.95 -4.22
CA THR A 9 -17.63 -22.54 -2.82
C THR A 9 -16.27 -21.99 -2.36
N GLU A 10 -16.27 -20.71 -1.99
CA GLU A 10 -15.42 -20.16 -0.92
C GLU A 10 -15.65 -20.93 0.39
N SER A 11 -14.58 -21.26 1.11
CA SER A 11 -14.68 -21.54 2.53
C SER A 11 -13.63 -20.75 3.29
N PRO A 12 -14.05 -19.87 4.21
CA PRO A 12 -13.20 -19.25 5.20
C PRO A 12 -13.17 -20.12 6.47
N SER A 13 -11.99 -20.37 7.03
CA SER A 13 -11.83 -20.59 8.48
C SER A 13 -10.38 -20.80 8.87
N SER A 14 -9.93 -19.95 9.79
CA SER A 14 -9.18 -20.25 11.02
C SER A 14 -8.42 -18.96 11.40
N SER A 15 -8.68 -18.25 12.50
CA SER A 15 -9.38 -18.60 13.73
C SER A 15 -9.82 -17.31 14.44
N SER A 16 -11.01 -17.34 15.05
CA SER A 16 -11.43 -16.36 16.07
C SER A 16 -10.77 -16.67 17.41
N SER A 17 -10.40 -15.64 18.18
CA SER A 17 -10.90 -15.43 19.56
C SER A 17 -10.36 -14.13 20.13
N THR A 18 -11.31 -13.31 20.56
CA THR A 18 -11.24 -11.99 21.17
C THR A 18 -10.59 -11.99 22.55
N SER A 19 -9.74 -10.99 22.82
CA SER A 19 -9.51 -10.45 24.16
C SER A 19 -9.26 -8.95 24.04
N THR A 20 -10.15 -8.20 24.68
CA THR A 20 -10.25 -6.74 24.83
C THR A 20 -8.96 -6.05 25.28
N THR A 21 -8.57 -4.94 24.62
CA THR A 21 -8.31 -3.59 25.20
C THR A 21 -7.53 -2.70 24.21
N THR A 22 -8.03 -1.47 23.99
CA THR A 22 -7.43 -0.35 23.23
C THR A 22 -7.38 -0.45 21.70
N LYS A 23 -8.46 0.03 21.10
CA LYS A 23 -8.54 0.43 19.69
C LYS A 23 -7.95 1.86 19.55
N SER A 24 -6.64 1.98 19.65
CA SER A 24 -5.90 3.21 19.33
C SER A 24 -4.83 2.86 18.28
N THR A 25 -5.29 2.88 17.03
CA THR A 25 -4.55 3.37 15.85
C THR A 25 -3.05 3.02 15.71
N GLU A 26 -2.77 1.81 15.21
CA GLU A 26 -1.50 1.44 14.52
C GLU A 26 -1.11 2.49 13.42
N TRP A 27 -2.12 3.12 12.81
CA TRP A 27 -1.93 4.16 11.79
C TRP A 27 -1.46 5.52 12.37
N ASP A 28 -1.76 5.83 13.63
CA ASP A 28 -1.42 7.12 14.25
C ASP A 28 0.04 7.14 14.71
N THR A 29 0.52 5.99 15.22
CA THR A 29 1.93 5.80 15.59
C THR A 29 2.88 5.89 14.37
N SER A 30 2.39 5.53 13.17
CA SER A 30 3.16 5.63 11.94
C SER A 30 3.36 7.08 11.47
N GLY A 31 2.41 7.98 11.76
CA GLY A 31 2.49 9.40 11.41
C GLY A 31 3.52 10.18 12.23
N GLU A 32 3.65 9.88 13.53
CA GLU A 32 4.57 10.58 14.43
C GLU A 32 6.06 10.23 14.18
N ARG A 33 6.33 8.99 13.74
CA ARG A 33 7.68 8.57 13.32
C ARG A 33 8.13 9.23 12.02
N PHE A 34 7.18 9.72 11.21
CA PHE A 34 7.45 10.50 10.00
C PHE A 34 7.81 11.96 10.32
N LYS A 35 7.23 12.53 11.39
CA LYS A 35 7.48 13.92 11.83
C LYS A 35 8.81 14.13 12.57
N SER A 36 9.37 13.07 13.16
CA SER A 36 10.61 13.14 13.98
C SER A 36 11.90 12.75 13.23
N LYS A 37 11.82 12.51 11.92
CA LYS A 37 12.97 12.07 11.12
C LYS A 37 13.92 13.24 10.82
N ARG A 38 15.23 13.06 11.05
CA ARG A 38 16.26 13.93 10.46
C ARG A 38 16.09 13.97 8.94
N ASN A 39 16.20 15.15 8.35
CA ASN A 39 15.86 15.49 6.96
C ASN A 39 16.54 14.64 5.86
N SER A 40 17.41 13.68 6.21
CA SER A 40 18.15 12.80 5.30
C SER A 40 17.53 11.42 5.08
N GLU A 41 16.56 10.99 5.89
CA GLU A 41 15.85 9.72 5.67
C GLU A 41 14.47 9.97 5.08
N TYR A 42 14.41 10.53 3.87
CA TYR A 42 13.19 10.52 3.08
C TYR A 42 12.95 9.07 2.65
N LEU A 43 12.14 8.34 3.41
CA LEU A 43 11.68 7.02 2.96
C LEU A 43 10.77 7.25 1.75
N ASP A 44 11.06 6.58 0.64
CA ASP A 44 10.14 6.55 -0.49
C ASP A 44 8.82 5.93 0.00
N PRO A 45 7.69 6.65 0.00
CA PRO A 45 6.41 6.09 0.43
C PRO A 45 5.97 4.91 -0.45
N CYS A 46 6.63 4.72 -1.60
CA CYS A 46 6.40 3.64 -2.54
C CYS A 46 7.29 2.40 -2.31
N GLN A 47 8.21 2.44 -1.35
CA GLN A 47 9.20 1.38 -1.11
C GLN A 47 8.56 -0.02 -1.02
N ALA A 48 7.44 -0.14 -0.28
CA ALA A 48 6.73 -1.41 -0.12
C ALA A 48 6.15 -1.98 -1.43
N ALA A 49 5.75 -1.12 -2.37
CA ALA A 49 5.30 -1.54 -3.70
C ALA A 49 6.49 -1.97 -4.58
N ALA A 50 7.61 -1.23 -4.50
CA ALA A 50 8.85 -1.59 -5.19
C ALA A 50 9.37 -2.97 -4.73
N ASP A 51 9.42 -3.21 -3.43
CA ASP A 51 9.89 -4.48 -2.86
C ASP A 51 9.02 -5.67 -3.33
N ARG A 52 7.71 -5.47 -3.46
CA ARG A 52 6.79 -6.49 -3.99
C ARG A 52 7.10 -6.81 -5.46
N SER A 53 7.31 -5.78 -6.28
CA SER A 53 7.66 -5.97 -7.70
C SER A 53 8.99 -6.70 -7.88
N LEU A 54 9.99 -6.38 -7.04
CA LEU A 54 11.30 -7.04 -7.04
C LEU A 54 11.20 -8.49 -6.53
N LYS A 55 10.34 -8.77 -5.55
CA LYS A 55 10.07 -10.13 -5.10
C LYS A 55 9.42 -10.98 -6.19
N CYS A 56 8.50 -10.40 -6.97
CA CYS A 56 7.90 -11.07 -8.12
C CYS A 56 8.96 -11.41 -9.19
N LEU A 57 9.84 -10.45 -9.54
CA LEU A 57 10.92 -10.69 -10.51
C LEU A 57 11.86 -11.81 -10.05
N ARG A 58 12.27 -11.80 -8.77
CA ARG A 58 13.13 -12.86 -8.21
C ARG A 58 12.50 -14.25 -8.28
N ARG A 59 11.16 -14.34 -8.20
CA ARG A 59 10.43 -15.61 -8.23
C ARG A 59 10.16 -16.11 -9.65
N ASN A 60 10.09 -15.22 -10.63
CA ASN A 60 9.76 -15.53 -12.02
C ASN A 60 10.94 -15.36 -12.98
N GLY A 61 12.18 -15.42 -12.48
CA GLY A 61 13.38 -15.32 -13.33
C GLY A 61 13.53 -13.99 -14.07
N GLY A 62 12.91 -12.92 -13.58
CA GLY A 62 12.92 -11.61 -14.24
C GLY A 62 11.84 -11.40 -15.31
N ALA A 63 10.88 -12.33 -15.45
CA ALA A 63 9.73 -12.16 -16.34
C ALA A 63 8.85 -10.98 -15.87
N ARG A 64 8.84 -9.90 -16.65
CA ARG A 64 8.19 -8.62 -16.29
C ARG A 64 6.68 -8.62 -16.54
N ASP A 65 6.25 -9.36 -17.55
CA ASP A 65 4.86 -9.62 -17.92
C ASP A 65 4.05 -10.22 -16.76
N MET A 66 4.66 -11.17 -16.03
CA MET A 66 4.06 -11.80 -14.87
C MET A 66 3.93 -10.86 -13.65
N CYS A 67 4.59 -9.70 -13.68
CA CYS A 67 4.70 -8.79 -12.56
C CYS A 67 4.06 -7.41 -12.81
N VAL A 68 3.30 -7.25 -13.90
CA VAL A 68 2.71 -5.97 -14.33
C VAL A 68 1.87 -5.33 -13.22
N ASP A 69 1.02 -6.10 -12.55
CA ASP A 69 0.16 -5.60 -11.46
C ASP A 69 0.98 -4.97 -10.31
N TYR A 70 2.16 -5.53 -10.01
CA TYR A 70 3.05 -4.99 -8.98
C TYR A 70 3.72 -3.68 -9.43
N PHE A 71 4.04 -3.56 -10.73
CA PHE A 71 4.57 -2.31 -11.29
C PHE A 71 3.51 -1.23 -11.39
N ASP A 72 2.27 -1.59 -11.68
CA ASP A 72 1.16 -0.64 -11.73
C ASP A 72 0.85 -0.10 -10.33
N ALA A 73 0.87 -0.94 -9.29
CA ALA A 73 0.78 -0.48 -7.91
C ALA A 73 1.91 0.51 -7.54
N TYR A 74 3.14 0.31 -8.04
CA TYR A 74 4.25 1.25 -7.84
C TYR A 74 3.98 2.60 -8.55
N ARG A 75 3.50 2.55 -9.80
CA ARG A 75 3.17 3.76 -10.59
C ARG A 75 2.04 4.56 -9.94
N GLU A 76 1.00 3.89 -9.48
CA GLU A 76 -0.14 4.52 -8.81
C GLU A 76 0.28 5.20 -7.50
N CYS A 77 1.08 4.52 -6.69
CA CYS A 77 1.60 5.09 -5.45
C CYS A 77 2.49 6.32 -5.72
N LYS A 78 3.37 6.26 -6.73
CA LYS A 78 4.20 7.40 -7.13
C LYS A 78 3.37 8.58 -7.65
N LYS A 79 2.28 8.30 -8.37
CA LYS A 79 1.34 9.32 -8.85
C LYS A 79 0.63 9.99 -7.67
N ALA A 80 0.05 9.20 -6.76
CA ALA A 80 -0.61 9.72 -5.57
C ALA A 80 0.34 10.55 -4.69
N TRP A 81 1.61 10.13 -4.58
CA TRP A 81 2.62 10.90 -3.84
C TRP A 81 2.93 12.25 -4.50
N GLN A 82 3.13 12.28 -5.81
CA GLN A 82 3.32 13.54 -6.53
C GLN A 82 2.11 14.47 -6.42
N ASP A 83 0.90 13.91 -6.45
CA ASP A 83 -0.33 14.69 -6.29
C ASP A 83 -0.42 15.30 -4.89
N ARG A 84 -0.12 14.53 -3.83
CA ARG A 84 -0.02 15.04 -2.45
C ARG A 84 1.02 16.13 -2.30
N LEU A 85 2.22 15.95 -2.86
CA LEU A 85 3.26 16.98 -2.85
C LEU A 85 2.82 18.26 -3.59
N ARG A 86 2.09 18.11 -4.72
CA ARG A 86 1.55 19.24 -5.48
C ARG A 86 0.48 19.97 -4.69
N GLU A 87 -0.37 19.25 -3.96
CA GLU A 87 -1.40 19.80 -3.06
C GLU A 87 -0.78 20.51 -1.86
N GLU A 88 0.18 19.90 -1.17
CA GLU A 88 0.92 20.51 -0.07
C GLU A 88 1.65 21.78 -0.52
N LYS A 89 2.27 21.75 -1.71
CA LYS A 89 2.87 22.92 -2.33
C LYS A 89 1.82 23.99 -2.63
N ARG A 90 0.64 23.63 -3.14
CA ARG A 90 -0.46 24.58 -3.39
C ARG A 90 -0.99 25.20 -2.10
N ALA A 91 -1.16 24.41 -1.05
CA ALA A 91 -1.60 24.86 0.26
C ALA A 91 -0.57 25.81 0.90
N THR A 92 0.71 25.44 0.87
CA THR A 92 1.81 26.27 1.40
C THR A 92 1.99 27.56 0.61
N ARG A 93 1.83 27.51 -0.72
CA ARG A 93 1.98 28.68 -1.60
C ARG A 93 0.76 29.61 -1.60
N GLY A 94 -0.36 29.19 -1.01
CA GLY A 94 -1.57 29.99 -0.82
C GLY A 94 -1.57 30.84 0.45
N GLY A 95 -0.58 30.68 1.34
CA GLY A 95 -0.49 31.40 2.61
C GLY A 95 0.37 32.67 2.58
N TRP A 96 0.63 33.26 1.41
CA TRP A 96 1.55 34.39 1.26
C TRP A 96 0.93 35.66 0.64
N PHE A 97 -0.35 35.96 0.94
CA PHE A 97 -0.96 37.30 0.87
C PHE A 97 -2.08 37.41 1.91
#